data_AF-A0A8K0D6T4-F1
#
_entry.id   AF-A0A8K0D6T4-F1
#
_cell.length_a   1.000
_cell.length_b   1.000
_cell.length_c   1.000
_cell.angle_alpha   90.00
_cell.angle_beta   90.00
_cell.angle_gamma   90.00
#
_symmetry.space_group_name_H-M   'P 1'
#
loop_
_entity.id
_entity.type
_entity.pdbx_description
1 polymer ?
#
loop_
_entity_poly.entity_id
_entity_poly.type
_entity_poly.pdbx_seq_one_letter_code
_entity_poly.pdbx_strand_id
1 'polypeptide(L)'
;MLVPILEKVPAIGIWNLKGHDTLYHFVTAEQIIYIPCTGILLWSFECMYLGFCVEIVVQFKIMYQYLEELTAEAKFFLWFSTQTKFLLYRFIKKFRQIFSIPLLIQYLTASPLICGELFAAFEGRSYQIKIRHTFLFVTLALQLGFYCIPANYVTDEALAVSCAIYSSKWYTHHFPSLKVPLLLMMQNAQQGITIRAGRLVVVNTETFVNVLKVAWSGCSIARGLRQN
;
A
#
# COMPACT_ATOMS: atom_id res chain seq x y z
N MET A 1 7.17 -40.36 1.28
CA MET A 1 7.69 -39.49 0.20
C MET A 1 7.79 -38.00 0.57
N LEU A 2 7.05 -37.51 1.58
CA LEU A 2 7.14 -36.12 2.10
C LEU A 2 8.28 -35.87 3.11
N VAL A 3 8.77 -36.92 3.79
CA VAL A 3 9.83 -36.85 4.82
C VAL A 3 11.12 -36.13 4.36
N PRO A 4 11.69 -36.40 3.17
CA PRO A 4 12.93 -35.73 2.74
C PRO A 4 12.73 -34.27 2.29
N ILE A 5 11.48 -33.83 2.09
CA ILE A 5 11.15 -32.43 1.78
C ILE A 5 11.07 -31.61 3.08
N LEU A 6 10.54 -32.23 4.15
CA LEU A 6 10.43 -31.64 5.48
C LEU A 6 11.79 -31.39 6.13
N GLU A 7 12.76 -32.27 5.88
CA GLU A 7 14.13 -32.16 6.42
C GLU A 7 14.95 -31.02 5.79
N LYS A 8 14.51 -30.51 4.63
CA LYS A 8 15.14 -29.38 3.92
C LYS A 8 14.54 -28.03 4.26
N VAL A 9 13.44 -27.98 5.02
CA VAL A 9 12.93 -26.71 5.55
C VAL A 9 13.87 -26.34 6.69
N PRO A 10 14.68 -25.26 6.57
CA PRO A 10 15.47 -24.82 7.71
C PRO A 10 14.47 -24.42 8.79
N ALA A 11 14.37 -25.23 9.85
CA ALA A 11 13.75 -24.78 11.08
C ALA A 11 14.40 -23.44 11.38
N ILE A 12 13.60 -22.37 11.39
CA ILE A 12 14.05 -21.02 11.75
C ILE A 12 14.84 -21.22 13.04
N GLY A 13 16.16 -20.98 12.97
CA GLY A 13 17.19 -21.56 13.85
C GLY A 13 17.18 -21.11 15.32
N ILE A 14 16.00 -20.76 15.83
CA ILE A 14 15.74 -20.35 17.20
C ILE A 14 15.75 -21.56 18.14
N TRP A 15 15.37 -22.75 17.65
CA TRP A 15 15.19 -23.94 18.49
C TRP A 15 16.25 -25.01 18.18
N ASN A 16 17.29 -25.10 19.02
CA ASN A 16 18.25 -26.21 18.99
C ASN A 16 17.64 -27.45 19.68
N LEU A 17 16.66 -28.09 19.05
CA LEU A 17 15.95 -29.27 19.56
C LEU A 17 16.69 -30.58 19.30
N LYS A 18 18.02 -30.56 19.37
CA LYS A 18 18.86 -31.72 19.08
C LYS A 18 18.71 -32.74 20.22
N GLY A 19 17.99 -33.84 19.96
CA GLY A 19 17.79 -34.95 20.91
C GLY A 19 16.34 -35.21 21.36
N HIS A 20 15.36 -34.41 20.92
CA HIS A 20 13.93 -34.65 21.18
C HIS A 20 13.14 -34.82 19.87
N ASP A 21 13.14 -36.04 19.32
CA ASP A 21 12.57 -36.34 18.00
C ASP A 21 11.06 -36.01 17.92
N THR A 22 10.29 -36.26 18.99
CA THR A 22 8.85 -35.95 19.03
C THR A 22 8.56 -34.45 19.03
N LEU A 23 9.36 -33.64 19.74
CA LEU A 23 9.21 -32.18 19.76
C LEU A 23 9.62 -31.56 18.42
N TYR A 24 10.64 -32.10 17.76
CA TYR A 24 11.06 -31.64 16.43
C TYR A 24 9.96 -31.84 15.39
N HIS A 25 9.32 -33.02 15.36
CA HIS A 25 8.20 -33.29 14.46
C HIS A 25 6.98 -32.41 14.76
N PHE A 26 6.71 -32.13 16.03
CA PHE A 26 5.63 -31.23 16.41
C PHE A 26 5.89 -29.79 15.94
N VAL A 27 7.07 -29.23 16.22
CA VAL A 27 7.43 -27.85 15.81
C VAL A 27 7.48 -27.69 14.29
N THR A 28 8.01 -28.69 13.57
CA THR A 28 8.01 -28.65 12.10
C THR A 28 6.59 -28.71 11.54
N ALA A 29 5.71 -29.53 12.10
CA ALA A 29 4.29 -29.55 11.72
C ALA A 29 3.60 -28.20 11.99
N GLU A 30 3.87 -27.56 13.13
CA GLU A 30 3.34 -26.22 13.42
C GLU A 30 3.83 -25.17 12.41
N GLN A 31 5.13 -25.17 12.07
CA GLN A 31 5.69 -24.24 11.09
C GLN A 31 5.06 -24.38 9.71
N ILE A 32 4.79 -25.62 9.27
CA ILE A 32 4.20 -25.91 7.96
C ILE A 32 2.76 -25.41 7.86
N ILE A 33 2.02 -25.37 8.96
CA ILE A 33 0.65 -24.86 8.99
C ILE A 33 0.66 -23.34 9.14
N TYR A 34 1.45 -22.82 10.07
CA TYR A 34 1.44 -21.40 10.43
C TYR A 34 1.95 -20.46 9.33
N ILE A 35 3.05 -20.80 8.66
CA ILE A 35 3.66 -19.97 7.60
C ILE A 35 2.71 -19.74 6.42
N PRO A 36 2.09 -20.76 5.79
CA PRO A 36 1.15 -20.52 4.70
C PRO A 36 -0.12 -19.82 5.19
N CYS A 37 -0.62 -20.12 6.39
CA CYS A 37 -1.79 -19.42 6.94
C CYS A 37 -1.53 -17.91 7.07
N THR A 38 -0.38 -17.50 7.64
CA THR A 38 -0.03 -16.08 7.74
C THR A 38 0.16 -15.43 6.36
N GLY A 39 0.74 -16.16 5.40
CA GLY A 39 0.80 -15.75 4.01
C GLY A 39 -0.59 -15.46 3.43
N ILE A 40 -1.52 -16.42 3.48
CA ILE A 40 -2.88 -16.26 2.94
C ILE A 40 -3.60 -15.06 3.56
N LEU A 41 -3.46 -14.86 4.87
CA LEU A 41 -4.08 -13.72 5.57
C LEU A 41 -3.51 -12.37 5.10
N LEU A 42 -2.19 -12.29 4.90
CA LEU A 42 -1.54 -11.08 4.39
C LEU A 42 -1.98 -10.76 2.97
N TRP A 43 -1.94 -11.75 2.06
CA TRP A 43 -2.40 -11.59 0.69
C TRP A 43 -3.89 -11.20 0.63
N SER A 44 -4.71 -11.78 1.52
CA SER A 44 -6.13 -11.43 1.62
C SER A 44 -6.33 -9.98 2.07
N PHE A 45 -5.51 -9.51 3.02
CA PHE A 45 -5.52 -8.11 3.46
C PHE A 45 -5.07 -7.15 2.34
N GLU A 46 -4.09 -7.53 1.53
CA GLU A 46 -3.66 -6.77 0.35
C GLU A 46 -4.75 -6.70 -0.71
N CYS A 47 -5.38 -7.83 -1.04
CA CYS A 47 -6.51 -7.86 -1.96
C CYS A 47 -7.67 -6.99 -1.48
N MET A 48 -7.99 -7.02 -0.18
CA MET A 48 -9.01 -6.16 0.41
C MET A 48 -8.64 -4.67 0.28
N TYR A 49 -7.38 -4.32 0.57
CA TYR A 49 -6.88 -2.95 0.42
C TYR A 49 -6.99 -2.47 -1.03
N LEU A 50 -6.58 -3.30 -1.99
CA LEU A 50 -6.68 -3.02 -3.43
C LEU A 50 -8.13 -2.84 -3.87
N GLY A 51 -9.02 -3.73 -3.42
CA GLY A 51 -10.46 -3.64 -3.72
C GLY A 51 -11.03 -2.30 -3.30
N PHE A 52 -10.77 -1.87 -2.06
CA PHE A 52 -11.19 -0.54 -1.59
C PHE A 52 -10.59 0.62 -2.38
N CYS A 53 -9.32 0.54 -2.77
CA CYS A 53 -8.71 1.57 -3.62
C CYS A 53 -9.41 1.66 -4.99
N VAL A 54 -9.73 0.52 -5.60
CA VAL A 54 -10.45 0.45 -6.87
C VAL A 54 -11.86 1.03 -6.72
N GLU A 55 -12.60 0.69 -5.67
CA GLU A 55 -13.92 1.26 -5.40
C GLU A 55 -13.88 2.79 -5.28
N ILE A 56 -12.88 3.32 -4.60
CA ILE A 56 -12.68 4.77 -4.46
C ILE A 56 -12.42 5.41 -5.82
N VAL A 57 -11.53 4.84 -6.63
CA VAL A 57 -11.24 5.32 -8.00
C VAL A 57 -12.49 5.30 -8.86
N VAL A 58 -13.27 4.21 -8.81
CA VAL A 58 -14.51 4.09 -9.59
C VAL A 58 -15.50 5.19 -9.19
N GLN A 59 -15.65 5.46 -7.89
CA GLN A 59 -16.49 6.57 -7.41
C GLN A 59 -15.99 7.94 -7.93
N PHE A 60 -14.68 8.17 -8.00
CA PHE A 60 -14.12 9.39 -8.61
C PHE A 60 -14.44 9.50 -10.10
N LYS A 61 -14.29 8.42 -10.87
CA LYS A 61 -14.56 8.41 -12.32
C LYS A 61 -16.04 8.62 -12.64
N ILE A 62 -16.92 7.95 -11.90
CA ILE A 62 -18.37 8.16 -12.02
C ILE A 62 -18.71 9.64 -11.75
N MET A 63 -18.13 10.21 -10.68
CA MET A 63 -18.35 11.62 -10.36
C MET A 63 -17.77 12.57 -11.42
N TYR A 64 -16.65 12.22 -12.06
CA TYR A 64 -16.09 12.96 -13.18
C TYR A 64 -17.03 12.95 -14.39
N GLN A 65 -17.53 11.78 -14.82
CA GLN A 65 -18.44 11.68 -15.96
C GLN A 65 -19.73 12.47 -15.74
N TYR A 66 -20.31 12.37 -14.54
CA TYR A 66 -21.49 13.17 -14.21
C TYR A 66 -21.21 14.67 -14.19
N LEU A 67 -19.98 15.12 -13.91
CA LEU A 67 -19.63 16.54 -13.97
C LEU A 67 -19.62 17.06 -15.42
N GLU A 68 -19.22 16.21 -16.37
CA GLU A 68 -19.15 16.54 -17.80
C GLU A 68 -20.55 16.57 -18.45
N GLU A 69 -21.44 15.63 -18.09
CA GLU A 69 -22.79 15.56 -18.64
C GLU A 69 -23.75 16.67 -18.11
N LEU A 70 -23.47 17.26 -16.94
CA LEU A 70 -24.44 18.12 -16.24
C LEU A 70 -24.39 19.62 -16.54
N THR A 71 -23.95 20.00 -17.74
CA THR A 71 -24.15 21.38 -18.23
C THR A 71 -25.63 21.77 -18.45
N ALA A 72 -26.62 20.91 -18.18
CA ALA A 72 -28.04 21.13 -18.53
C ALA A 72 -29.06 21.32 -17.38
N GLU A 73 -28.92 20.72 -16.18
CA GLU A 73 -29.91 20.91 -15.08
C GLU A 73 -29.31 21.04 -13.66
N ALA A 74 -29.38 22.26 -13.11
CA ALA A 74 -28.68 22.65 -11.88
C ALA A 74 -29.25 22.09 -10.56
N LYS A 75 -30.54 21.72 -10.48
CA LYS A 75 -31.20 21.34 -9.21
C LYS A 75 -30.95 19.88 -8.81
N PHE A 76 -31.08 18.95 -9.76
CA PHE A 76 -30.79 17.53 -9.54
C PHE A 76 -29.29 17.30 -9.28
N PHE A 77 -28.44 18.05 -10.00
CA PHE A 77 -26.99 18.11 -9.75
C PHE A 77 -26.66 18.40 -8.29
N LEU A 78 -27.31 19.41 -7.73
CA LEU A 78 -26.96 19.95 -6.41
C LEU A 78 -27.27 18.92 -5.32
N TRP A 79 -28.43 18.27 -5.38
CA TRP A 79 -28.80 17.23 -4.44
C TRP A 79 -27.88 16.00 -4.56
N PHE A 80 -27.65 15.50 -5.78
CA PHE A 80 -26.79 14.34 -6.03
C PHE A 80 -25.33 14.62 -5.66
N SER A 81 -24.78 15.75 -6.10
CA SER A 81 -23.41 16.20 -5.79
C SER A 81 -23.17 16.30 -4.29
N THR A 82 -24.16 16.78 -3.51
CA THR A 82 -24.03 16.90 -2.05
C THR A 82 -24.04 15.53 -1.36
N GLN A 83 -24.88 14.60 -1.81
CA GLN A 83 -24.96 13.24 -1.25
C GLN A 83 -23.70 12.41 -1.57
N THR A 84 -23.27 12.43 -2.84
CA THR A 84 -22.10 11.67 -3.30
C THR A 84 -20.81 12.17 -2.64
N LYS A 85 -20.68 13.49 -2.41
CA LYS A 85 -19.57 14.07 -1.64
C LYS A 85 -19.50 13.57 -0.21
N PHE A 86 -20.63 13.60 0.50
CA PHE A 86 -20.66 13.23 1.91
C PHE A 86 -20.34 11.75 2.09
N LEU A 87 -20.84 10.90 1.19
CA LEU A 87 -20.56 9.47 1.19
C LEU A 87 -19.08 9.18 0.89
N LEU A 88 -18.53 9.74 -0.19
CA LEU A 88 -17.14 9.55 -0.60
C LEU A 88 -16.16 10.05 0.45
N TYR A 89 -16.39 11.25 1.01
CA TYR A 89 -15.54 11.81 2.06
C TYR A 89 -15.58 10.95 3.34
N ARG A 90 -16.78 10.48 3.76
CA ARG A 90 -16.88 9.56 4.91
C ARG A 90 -16.18 8.25 4.63
N PHE A 91 -16.30 7.71 3.42
CA PHE A 91 -15.67 6.46 3.02
C PHE A 91 -14.15 6.58 3.07
N ILE A 92 -13.56 7.59 2.42
CA ILE A 92 -12.11 7.83 2.43
C ILE A 92 -11.60 8.10 3.84
N LYS A 93 -12.35 8.86 4.65
CA LYS A 93 -12.00 9.10 6.05
C LYS A 93 -11.98 7.81 6.86
N LYS A 94 -12.94 6.90 6.65
CA LYS A 94 -13.00 5.59 7.31
C LYS A 94 -11.91 4.65 6.81
N PHE A 95 -11.71 4.56 5.50
CA PHE A 95 -10.62 3.83 4.88
C PHE A 95 -9.27 4.25 5.47
N ARG A 96 -8.98 5.56 5.50
CA ARG A 96 -7.76 6.08 6.12
C ARG A 96 -7.65 5.71 7.60
N GLN A 97 -8.74 5.75 8.37
CA GLN A 97 -8.71 5.35 9.78
C GLN A 97 -8.41 3.87 9.97
N ILE A 98 -9.01 2.99 9.17
CA ILE A 98 -8.85 1.54 9.26
C ILE A 98 -7.42 1.14 8.82
N PHE A 99 -6.94 1.68 7.70
CA PHE A 99 -5.65 1.29 7.12
C PHE A 99 -4.46 2.10 7.64
N SER A 100 -4.65 3.18 8.39
CA SER A 100 -3.55 4.03 8.89
C SER A 100 -2.54 3.25 9.74
N ILE A 101 -3.00 2.45 10.72
CA ILE A 101 -2.11 1.69 11.62
C ILE A 101 -1.48 0.48 10.90
N PRO A 102 -2.25 -0.37 10.19
CA PRO A 102 -1.68 -1.49 9.45
C PRO A 102 -0.61 -1.07 8.44
N LEU A 103 -0.84 0.01 7.68
CA LEU A 103 0.14 0.53 6.74
C LEU A 103 1.40 1.00 7.45
N LEU A 104 1.28 1.67 8.61
CA LEU A 104 2.45 2.11 9.37
C LEU A 104 3.30 0.92 9.81
N ILE A 105 2.67 -0.12 10.37
CA ILE A 105 3.35 -1.35 10.79
C ILE A 105 4.04 -1.99 9.59
N GLN A 106 3.34 -2.13 8.46
CA GLN A 106 3.89 -2.71 7.24
C GLN A 106 5.12 -1.95 6.74
N TYR A 107 5.11 -0.61 6.77
CA TYR A 107 6.25 0.19 6.36
C TYR A 107 7.44 0.04 7.31
N LEU A 108 7.19 0.07 8.62
CA LEU A 108 8.22 -0.07 9.64
C LEU A 108 8.86 -1.46 9.65
N THR A 109 8.11 -2.50 9.30
CA THR A 109 8.63 -3.87 9.18
C THR A 109 9.29 -4.13 7.83
N ALA A 110 8.69 -3.68 6.72
CA ALA A 110 9.22 -3.92 5.38
C ALA A 110 10.55 -3.20 5.12
N SER A 111 10.70 -1.95 5.59
CA SER A 111 11.91 -1.15 5.36
C SER A 111 13.21 -1.85 5.81
N PRO A 112 13.36 -2.30 7.07
CA PRO A 112 14.57 -3.01 7.50
C PRO A 112 14.72 -4.39 6.84
N LEU A 113 13.62 -5.10 6.55
CA LEU A 113 13.68 -6.39 5.85
C LEU A 113 14.23 -6.23 4.43
N ILE A 114 13.75 -5.25 3.67
CA ILE A 114 14.25 -4.93 2.33
C ILE A 114 15.76 -4.61 2.39
N CYS A 115 16.19 -3.82 3.36
CA CYS A 115 17.61 -3.50 3.53
C CYS A 115 18.45 -4.74 3.88
N GLY A 116 17.95 -5.60 4.76
CA GLY A 116 18.61 -6.84 5.18
C GLY A 116 18.75 -7.84 4.04
N GLU A 117 17.67 -8.08 3.29
CA GLU A 117 17.69 -8.99 2.13
C GLU A 117 18.60 -8.46 1.01
N LEU A 118 18.60 -7.14 0.75
CA LEU A 118 19.51 -6.53 -0.22
C LEU A 118 20.98 -6.74 0.19
N PHE A 119 21.30 -6.49 1.46
CA PHE A 119 22.65 -6.70 1.97
C PHE A 119 23.08 -8.17 1.88
N ALA A 120 22.21 -9.10 2.28
CA ALA A 120 22.46 -10.54 2.21
C ALA A 120 22.62 -11.03 0.76
N ALA A 121 21.88 -10.46 -0.19
CA ALA A 121 22.02 -10.77 -1.62
C ALA A 121 23.42 -10.41 -2.16
N PHE A 122 24.01 -9.32 -1.67
CA PHE A 122 25.36 -8.92 -2.06
C PHE A 122 26.46 -9.71 -1.36
N GLU A 123 26.28 -10.03 -0.08
CA GLU A 123 27.26 -10.75 0.73
C GLU A 123 27.26 -12.27 0.49
N GLY A 124 26.19 -12.81 -0.12
CA GLY A 124 26.03 -14.25 -0.34
C GLY A 124 27.25 -14.88 -1.02
N ARG A 125 27.90 -15.84 -0.35
CA ARG A 125 29.11 -16.50 -0.89
C ARG A 125 28.80 -17.45 -2.05
N SER A 126 27.64 -18.10 -2.01
CA SER A 126 27.20 -19.04 -3.05
C SER A 126 26.11 -18.44 -3.94
N TYR A 127 26.09 -18.86 -5.20
CA TYR A 127 25.09 -18.40 -6.17
C TYR A 127 23.65 -18.69 -5.72
N GLN A 128 23.41 -19.84 -5.08
CA GLN A 128 22.09 -20.21 -4.56
C GLN A 128 21.60 -19.26 -3.45
N ILE A 129 22.50 -18.86 -2.54
CA ILE A 129 22.19 -17.91 -1.47
C ILE A 129 21.86 -16.55 -2.07
N LYS A 130 22.64 -16.09 -3.06
CA LYS A 130 22.37 -14.83 -3.77
C LYS A 130 20.99 -14.83 -4.42
N ILE A 131 20.66 -15.85 -5.21
CA ILE A 131 19.34 -15.94 -5.88
C ILE A 131 18.22 -15.88 -4.85
N ARG A 132 18.33 -16.63 -3.75
CA ARG A 132 17.31 -16.67 -2.70
C ARG A 132 17.05 -15.28 -2.12
N HIS A 133 18.09 -14.57 -1.69
CA HIS A 133 17.95 -13.25 -1.09
C HIS A 133 17.51 -12.19 -2.10
N THR A 134 17.99 -12.26 -3.35
CA THR A 134 17.50 -11.38 -4.42
C THR A 134 16.01 -11.59 -4.69
N PHE A 135 15.57 -12.85 -4.73
CA PHE A 135 14.14 -13.17 -4.90
C PHE A 135 13.31 -12.59 -3.74
N LEU A 136 13.73 -12.80 -2.49
CA LEU A 136 13.06 -12.23 -1.32
C LEU A 136 13.02 -10.70 -1.36
N PHE A 137 14.13 -10.04 -1.72
CA PHE A 137 14.18 -8.60 -1.91
C PHE A 137 13.14 -8.11 -2.93
N VAL A 138 13.07 -8.76 -4.09
CA VAL A 138 12.09 -8.39 -5.14
C VAL A 138 10.66 -8.61 -4.65
N THR A 139 10.38 -9.74 -3.97
CA THR A 139 9.04 -10.01 -3.40
C THR A 139 8.63 -8.94 -2.39
N LEU A 140 9.50 -8.58 -1.45
CA LEU A 140 9.22 -7.54 -0.44
C LEU A 140 9.05 -6.15 -1.07
N ALA A 141 9.86 -5.83 -2.09
CA ALA A 141 9.72 -4.57 -2.83
C ALA A 141 8.38 -4.51 -3.58
N LEU A 142 7.98 -5.60 -4.25
CA LEU A 142 6.67 -5.69 -4.89
C LEU A 142 5.54 -5.55 -3.88
N GLN A 143 5.65 -6.21 -2.72
CA GLN A 143 4.68 -6.12 -1.64
C GLN A 143 4.47 -4.68 -1.18
N LEU A 144 5.56 -3.91 -0.98
CA LEU A 144 5.45 -2.50 -0.66
C LEU A 144 4.82 -1.69 -1.81
N GLY A 145 5.18 -2.02 -3.05
CA GLY A 145 4.59 -1.44 -4.27
C GLY A 145 3.07 -1.61 -4.35
N PHE A 146 2.53 -2.78 -3.95
CA PHE A 146 1.09 -3.05 -3.92
C PHE A 146 0.31 -2.10 -3.02
N TYR A 147 0.93 -1.51 -1.99
CA TYR A 147 0.29 -0.48 -1.18
C TYR A 147 0.47 0.94 -1.75
N CYS A 148 1.62 1.23 -2.35
CA CYS A 148 1.99 2.59 -2.74
C CYS A 148 1.36 3.03 -4.06
N ILE A 149 1.35 2.14 -5.05
CA ILE A 149 0.88 2.46 -6.41
C ILE A 149 -0.62 2.79 -6.40
N PRO A 150 -1.51 1.99 -5.80
CA PRO A 150 -2.94 2.31 -5.76
C PRO A 150 -3.22 3.56 -4.93
N ALA A 151 -2.48 3.77 -3.84
CA ALA A 151 -2.62 4.97 -3.01
C ALA A 151 -2.28 6.24 -3.80
N ASN A 152 -1.21 6.20 -4.61
CA ASN A 152 -0.84 7.29 -5.50
C ASN A 152 -1.91 7.50 -6.56
N TYR A 153 -2.39 6.43 -7.20
CA TYR A 153 -3.41 6.49 -8.23
C TYR A 153 -4.74 7.08 -7.72
N VAL A 154 -5.17 6.70 -6.51
CA VAL A 154 -6.33 7.31 -5.84
C VAL A 154 -6.12 8.81 -5.61
N THR A 155 -4.91 9.23 -5.23
CA THR A 155 -4.57 10.63 -5.01
C THR A 155 -4.53 11.42 -6.32
N ASP A 156 -4.04 10.83 -7.40
CA ASP A 156 -3.98 11.46 -8.72
C ASP A 156 -5.37 11.64 -9.33
N GLU A 157 -6.23 10.61 -9.28
CA GLU A 157 -7.61 10.67 -9.78
C GLU A 157 -8.44 11.71 -9.01
N ALA A 158 -8.21 11.81 -7.71
CA ALA A 158 -8.80 12.85 -6.88
C ALA A 158 -8.40 14.28 -7.29
N LEU A 159 -7.12 14.48 -7.59
CA LEU A 159 -6.63 15.78 -8.09
C LEU A 159 -7.18 16.08 -9.48
N ALA A 160 -7.27 15.08 -10.36
CA ALA A 160 -7.85 15.23 -11.69
C ALA A 160 -9.31 15.71 -11.61
N VAL A 161 -10.11 15.12 -10.73
CA VAL A 161 -11.47 15.59 -10.43
C VAL A 161 -11.47 17.04 -9.95
N SER A 162 -10.57 17.41 -9.03
CA SER A 162 -10.48 18.80 -8.57
C SER A 162 -10.18 19.78 -9.71
N CYS A 163 -9.28 19.40 -10.62
CA CYS A 163 -8.93 20.19 -11.80
C CYS A 163 -10.11 20.28 -12.78
N ALA A 164 -10.87 19.20 -12.97
CA ALA A 164 -12.06 19.17 -13.83
C ALA A 164 -13.14 20.14 -13.34
N ILE A 165 -13.40 20.16 -12.02
CA ILE A 165 -14.30 21.14 -11.42
C ILE A 165 -13.77 22.56 -11.64
N TYR A 166 -12.44 22.77 -11.62
CA TYR A 166 -11.86 24.09 -11.82
C TYR A 166 -12.10 24.59 -13.24
N SER A 167 -11.95 23.69 -14.22
CA SER A 167 -12.22 23.98 -15.63
C SER A 167 -13.71 24.12 -15.98
N SER A 168 -14.65 23.62 -15.15
CA SER A 168 -16.07 23.59 -15.49
C SER A 168 -16.80 24.95 -15.43
N LYS A 169 -16.06 26.07 -15.37
CA LYS A 169 -16.58 27.44 -15.28
C LYS A 169 -17.64 27.62 -14.19
N TRP A 170 -17.53 26.87 -13.09
CA TRP A 170 -18.48 26.88 -11.97
C TRP A 170 -18.83 28.29 -11.44
N TYR A 171 -17.90 29.24 -11.59
CA TYR A 171 -18.06 30.64 -11.18
C TYR A 171 -19.10 31.42 -12.00
N THR A 172 -19.39 31.02 -13.25
CA THR A 172 -20.42 31.66 -14.10
C THR A 172 -21.84 31.24 -13.75
N HIS A 173 -22.05 30.18 -12.96
CA HIS A 173 -23.39 29.82 -12.53
C HIS A 173 -23.96 30.86 -11.56
N HIS A 174 -25.20 31.27 -11.77
CA HIS A 174 -25.88 32.27 -10.95
C HIS A 174 -26.30 31.78 -9.56
N PHE A 175 -26.28 30.46 -9.31
CA PHE A 175 -26.78 29.86 -8.07
C PHE A 175 -25.67 29.74 -7.00
N PRO A 176 -25.72 30.52 -5.90
CA PRO A 176 -24.74 30.44 -4.81
C PRO A 176 -24.73 29.07 -4.13
N SER A 177 -25.89 28.40 -4.11
CA SER A 177 -26.09 27.03 -3.60
C SER A 177 -25.19 26.00 -4.28
N LEU A 178 -24.70 26.28 -5.49
CA LEU A 178 -23.90 25.37 -6.30
C LEU A 178 -22.40 25.65 -6.15
N LYS A 179 -22.03 26.92 -5.90
CA LYS A 179 -20.64 27.37 -5.74
C LYS A 179 -19.99 26.83 -4.47
N VAL A 180 -20.66 26.98 -3.32
CA VAL A 180 -20.14 26.53 -2.01
C VAL A 180 -19.80 25.03 -1.99
N PRO A 181 -20.70 24.11 -2.40
CA PRO A 181 -20.38 22.68 -2.37
C PRO A 181 -19.32 22.30 -3.39
N LEU A 182 -19.20 22.97 -4.54
CA LEU A 182 -18.13 22.72 -5.51
C LEU A 182 -16.76 23.16 -4.97
N LEU A 183 -16.70 24.33 -4.34
CA LEU A 183 -15.48 24.82 -3.70
C LEU A 183 -15.02 23.87 -2.58
N LEU A 184 -15.94 23.42 -1.73
CA LEU A 184 -15.66 22.43 -0.69
C LEU A 184 -15.20 21.10 -1.28
N MET A 185 -15.76 20.66 -2.41
CA MET A 185 -15.36 19.43 -3.09
C MET A 185 -13.92 19.53 -3.60
N MET A 186 -13.55 20.65 -4.25
CA MET A 186 -12.19 20.90 -4.70
C MET A 186 -11.21 20.91 -3.53
N GLN A 187 -11.52 21.69 -2.47
CA GLN A 187 -10.65 21.79 -1.31
C GLN A 187 -10.45 20.43 -0.63
N ASN A 188 -11.53 19.65 -0.48
CA ASN A 188 -11.45 18.31 0.10
C ASN A 188 -10.73 17.31 -0.81
N ALA A 189 -10.88 17.44 -2.13
CA ALA A 189 -10.18 16.58 -3.09
C ALA A 189 -8.66 16.81 -3.05
N GLN A 190 -8.26 18.08 -2.90
CA GLN A 190 -6.85 18.49 -2.80
C GLN A 190 -6.22 18.14 -1.44
N GLN A 191 -6.90 18.38 -0.32
CA GLN A 191 -6.34 18.16 1.03
C GLN A 191 -6.63 16.77 1.62
N GLY A 192 -7.73 16.13 1.23
CA GLY A 192 -8.32 15.02 1.97
C GLY A 192 -7.78 13.64 1.61
N ILE A 193 -7.21 13.48 0.41
CA ILE A 193 -7.08 12.16 -0.23
C ILE A 193 -5.66 11.59 -0.17
N THR A 194 -4.68 12.38 0.27
CA THR A 194 -3.35 11.84 0.58
C THR A 194 -3.48 10.78 1.67
N ILE A 195 -3.26 9.50 1.32
CA ILE A 195 -3.28 8.39 2.26
C ILE A 195 -2.01 8.48 3.10
N ARG A 196 -2.18 8.58 4.42
CA ARG A 196 -1.07 8.67 5.38
C ARG A 196 -1.05 7.46 6.29
N ALA A 197 0.08 6.77 6.35
CA ALA A 197 0.37 5.74 7.33
C ALA A 197 0.68 6.38 8.69
N GLY A 198 -0.11 6.04 9.71
CA GLY A 198 0.09 6.51 11.08
C GLY A 198 0.01 8.03 11.28
N ARG A 199 -0.44 8.80 10.28
CA ARG A 199 -0.27 10.27 10.16
C ARG A 199 1.18 10.76 10.04
N LEU A 200 2.16 9.86 10.04
CA LEU A 200 3.59 10.18 10.01
C LEU A 200 4.16 10.14 8.60
N VAL A 201 3.80 9.11 7.82
CA VAL A 201 4.35 8.85 6.49
C VAL A 201 3.26 8.98 5.45
N VAL A 202 3.49 9.80 4.41
CA VAL A 202 2.61 9.84 3.23
C VAL A 202 2.89 8.59 2.41
N VAL A 203 1.85 7.81 2.09
CA VAL A 203 1.97 6.60 1.29
C VAL A 203 1.83 7.01 -0.17
N ASN A 204 2.96 7.13 -0.88
CA ASN A 204 2.99 7.41 -2.30
C ASN A 204 4.13 6.64 -3.00
N THR A 205 4.16 6.71 -4.33
CA THR A 205 5.21 6.05 -5.12
C THR A 205 6.58 6.65 -4.83
N GLU A 206 6.64 7.93 -4.48
CA GLU A 206 7.89 8.62 -4.12
C GLU A 206 8.50 8.04 -2.84
N THR A 207 7.71 7.80 -1.80
CA THR A 207 8.18 7.18 -0.55
C THR A 207 8.67 5.76 -0.78
N PHE A 208 8.01 5.01 -1.66
CA PHE A 208 8.49 3.68 -2.07
C PHE A 208 9.89 3.74 -2.69
N VAL A 209 10.09 4.64 -3.67
CA VAL A 209 11.39 4.84 -4.31
C VAL A 209 12.43 5.30 -3.28
N ASN A 210 12.05 6.17 -2.34
CA ASN A 210 12.95 6.63 -1.29
C ASN A 210 13.38 5.50 -0.36
N VAL A 211 12.49 4.57 0.02
CA VAL A 211 12.85 3.38 0.81
C VAL A 211 13.90 2.54 0.05
N LEU A 212 13.71 2.31 -1.24
CA LEU A 212 14.67 1.55 -2.05
C LEU A 212 16.03 2.27 -2.18
N LYS A 213 16.02 3.59 -2.37
CA LYS A 213 17.25 4.41 -2.41
C LYS A 213 18.01 4.33 -1.09
N VAL A 214 17.30 4.42 0.04
CA VAL A 214 17.90 4.32 1.38
C VAL A 214 18.48 2.93 1.59
N ALA A 215 17.76 1.86 1.22
CA ALA A 215 18.27 0.49 1.30
C ALA A 215 19.54 0.31 0.45
N TRP A 216 19.55 0.83 -0.78
CA TRP A 216 20.72 0.77 -1.67
C TRP A 216 21.92 1.56 -1.14
N SER A 217 21.67 2.79 -0.69
CA SER A 217 22.69 3.65 -0.09
C SER A 217 23.29 3.01 1.17
N GLY A 218 22.42 2.53 2.08
CA GLY A 218 22.83 1.82 3.29
C GLY A 218 23.67 0.58 2.98
N CYS A 219 23.26 -0.21 1.99
CA CYS A 219 24.06 -1.36 1.54
C CYS A 219 25.42 -0.93 0.95
N SER A 220 25.46 0.15 0.17
CA SER A 220 26.70 0.66 -0.44
C SER A 220 27.69 1.13 0.63
N ILE A 221 27.21 1.87 1.63
CA ILE A 221 28.00 2.33 2.77
C ILE A 221 28.53 1.15 3.60
N ALA A 222 27.66 0.19 3.94
CA ALA A 222 28.04 -1.00 4.70
C ALA A 222 29.15 -1.81 4.01
N ARG A 223 29.13 -1.84 2.67
CA ARG A 223 30.19 -2.48 1.87
C ARG A 223 31.48 -1.66 1.84
N GLY A 224 31.38 -0.33 1.71
CA GLY A 224 32.54 0.56 1.72
C GLY A 224 33.30 0.53 3.05
N LEU A 225 32.58 0.52 4.18
CA LEU A 225 33.19 0.42 5.51
C LEU A 225 33.99 -0.86 5.75
N ARG A 226 33.73 -1.92 4.98
CA ARG A 226 34.41 -3.21 5.12
C ARG A 226 35.68 -3.34 4.27
N GLN A 227 35.87 -2.45 3.29
CA GLN A 227 37.05 -2.46 2.43
C GLN A 227 38.23 -1.64 2.98
N ASN A 228 37.97 -0.79 3.99
CA ASN A 228 38.98 -0.08 4.79
C ASN A 228 39.38 -0.90 6.02
#